data_AF-A0A947JB98-F1
#
_entry.id   AF-A0A947JB98-F1
#
_cell.length_a   1.000
_cell.length_b   1.000
_cell.length_c   1.000
_cell.angle_alpha   90.00
_cell.angle_beta   90.00
_cell.angle_gamma   90.00
#
_symmetry.space_group_name_H-M   'P 1'
#
loop_
_entity.id
_entity.type
_entity.pdbx_description
1 polymer ?
#
loop_
_entity_poly.entity_id
_entity_poly.type
_entity_poly.pdbx_seq_one_letter_code
_entity_poly.pdbx_strand_id
1 'polypeptide(L)'
;MKKLIFLTTICFVFLLGVGCEVDGPGSHPPTIEMEKAEEVVNSYMNLTLGSIPSAEINFGKARMFLVPDLQIQLEEDPMFIPMSYCMQNGPDEVQIIESYFNEEMNWVDVIVEGKYGDWEWEEMWKFQVVPVEGGNWMINKIECLPM
;
A
#
# COMPACT_ATOMS: atom_id res chain seq x y z
N MET A 1 35.59 -0.21 -52.77
CA MET A 1 37.07 -0.15 -52.86
C MET A 1 37.60 0.67 -51.70
N LYS A 2 38.78 0.30 -51.21
CA LYS A 2 39.48 0.77 -50.01
C LYS A 2 39.70 2.28 -49.96
N LYS A 3 39.62 2.88 -48.76
CA LYS A 3 40.78 3.51 -48.10
C LYS A 3 40.51 3.80 -46.62
N LEU A 4 41.24 3.06 -45.80
CA LEU A 4 41.61 3.31 -44.42
C LEU A 4 42.79 4.32 -44.41
N ILE A 5 43.00 5.02 -43.28
CA ILE A 5 44.27 5.52 -42.67
C ILE A 5 43.98 6.86 -41.94
N PHE A 6 44.41 7.20 -40.71
CA PHE A 6 45.23 6.58 -39.64
C PHE A 6 45.00 7.36 -38.32
N LEU A 7 45.18 6.65 -37.19
CA LEU A 7 45.79 7.05 -35.91
C LEU A 7 45.38 8.37 -35.22
N THR A 8 44.86 8.24 -34.00
CA THR A 8 45.59 8.78 -32.85
C THR A 8 45.47 7.83 -31.66
N THR A 9 46.63 7.31 -31.26
CA THR A 9 46.91 6.52 -30.06
C THR A 9 46.78 7.38 -28.82
N ILE A 10 45.98 6.98 -27.83
CA ILE A 10 46.30 7.20 -26.41
C ILE A 10 45.99 5.90 -25.66
N CYS A 11 47.05 5.17 -25.34
CA CYS A 11 47.06 4.17 -24.28
C CYS A 11 46.95 4.89 -22.93
N PHE A 12 45.95 4.56 -22.14
CA PHE A 12 46.02 4.64 -20.69
C PHE A 12 45.68 3.25 -20.15
N VAL A 13 46.72 2.51 -19.77
CA VAL A 13 46.64 1.29 -18.97
C VAL A 13 47.13 1.70 -17.59
N PHE A 14 46.32 1.46 -16.56
CA PHE A 14 46.67 1.07 -15.18
C PHE A 14 45.31 0.96 -14.45
N LEU A 15 44.71 -0.21 -14.34
CA LEU A 15 44.99 -1.34 -13.42
C LEU A 15 43.93 -1.37 -12.32
N LEU A 16 43.18 -2.47 -12.31
CA LEU A 16 42.53 -3.13 -11.17
C LEU A 16 41.34 -2.41 -10.52
N GLY A 17 40.16 -2.85 -10.94
CA GLY A 17 38.91 -2.69 -10.20
C GLY A 17 37.89 -3.65 -10.81
N VAL A 18 37.88 -4.88 -10.32
CA VAL A 18 36.86 -5.88 -10.64
C VAL A 18 35.53 -5.35 -10.13
N GLY A 19 34.56 -5.22 -11.02
CA GLY A 19 33.22 -4.76 -10.67
C GLY A 19 32.55 -4.08 -11.85
N CYS A 20 32.22 -4.84 -12.89
CA CYS A 20 31.08 -4.46 -13.71
C CYS A 20 29.84 -4.62 -12.83
N GLU A 21 29.46 -3.59 -12.08
CA GLU A 21 28.07 -3.44 -11.71
C GLU A 21 27.37 -2.95 -12.98
N VAL A 22 26.87 -3.93 -13.73
CA VAL A 22 25.76 -3.72 -14.64
C VAL A 22 24.61 -3.23 -13.77
N ASP A 23 24.42 -1.91 -13.71
CA ASP A 23 23.13 -1.32 -13.40
C ASP A 23 22.15 -1.81 -14.48
N GLY A 24 21.60 -3.00 -14.28
CA GLY A 24 20.34 -3.37 -14.91
C GLY A 24 19.28 -2.37 -14.47
N PRO A 25 18.21 -2.15 -15.23
CA PRO A 25 17.10 -1.31 -14.77
C PRO A 25 16.41 -2.02 -13.61
N GLY A 26 16.97 -1.84 -12.41
CA GLY A 26 16.39 -2.29 -11.15
C GLY A 26 15.22 -1.37 -10.83
N SER A 27 14.05 -1.74 -11.34
CA SER A 27 12.75 -1.30 -10.86
C SER A 27 12.66 -1.52 -9.34
N HIS A 28 12.99 -0.48 -8.59
CA HIS A 28 12.47 -0.34 -7.24
C HIS A 28 11.01 0.12 -7.41
N PRO A 29 9.98 -0.66 -7.03
CA PRO A 29 8.62 -0.11 -6.98
C PRO A 29 8.56 0.96 -5.86
N PRO A 30 7.62 1.92 -5.95
CA PRO A 30 7.71 3.22 -5.31
C PRO A 30 7.39 3.13 -3.81
N THR A 31 8.42 3.02 -2.97
CA THR A 31 8.32 2.99 -1.50
C THR A 31 7.41 4.09 -0.96
N ILE A 32 7.49 5.29 -1.53
CA ILE A 32 6.69 6.46 -1.12
C ILE A 32 5.18 6.26 -1.35
N GLU A 33 4.77 5.62 -2.44
CA GLU A 33 3.32 5.44 -2.70
C GLU A 33 2.74 4.36 -1.79
N MET A 34 3.52 3.33 -1.49
CA MET A 34 3.13 2.32 -0.49
C MET A 34 3.01 2.95 0.91
N GLU A 35 3.99 3.74 1.35
CA GLU A 35 3.93 4.44 2.64
C GLU A 35 2.69 5.33 2.79
N LYS A 36 2.32 6.09 1.74
CA LYS A 36 1.08 6.90 1.75
C LYS A 36 -0.17 6.03 1.85
N ALA A 37 -0.21 4.92 1.12
CA ALA A 37 -1.36 4.01 1.16
C ALA A 37 -1.51 3.36 2.53
N GLU A 38 -0.42 2.96 3.16
CA GLU A 38 -0.39 2.44 4.53
C GLU A 38 -0.87 3.48 5.55
N GLU A 39 -0.45 4.74 5.41
CA GLU A 39 -0.91 5.84 6.26
C GLU A 39 -2.43 6.05 6.15
N VAL A 40 -2.96 6.01 4.92
CA VAL A 40 -4.41 6.09 4.66
C VAL A 40 -5.17 4.96 5.35
N VAL A 41 -4.67 3.72 5.23
CA VAL A 41 -5.31 2.54 5.83
C VAL A 41 -5.25 2.57 7.35
N ASN A 42 -4.09 2.86 7.94
CA ASN A 42 -3.93 3.00 9.38
C ASN A 42 -4.85 4.09 9.94
N SER A 43 -4.89 5.25 9.28
CA SER A 43 -5.76 6.35 9.69
C SER A 43 -7.23 5.97 9.62
N TYR A 44 -7.65 5.34 8.53
CA TYR A 44 -9.03 4.88 8.37
C TYR A 44 -9.42 3.87 9.48
N MET A 45 -8.59 2.85 9.71
CA MET A 45 -8.84 1.82 10.72
C MET A 45 -8.90 2.40 12.14
N ASN A 46 -8.02 3.34 12.49
CA ASN A 46 -8.04 4.00 13.79
C ASN A 46 -9.31 4.84 14.02
N LEU A 47 -10.00 5.25 12.95
CA LEU A 47 -11.24 6.04 13.01
C LEU A 47 -12.51 5.17 12.96
N THR A 48 -12.40 3.87 12.63
CA THR A 48 -13.56 2.96 12.43
C THR A 48 -13.58 1.77 13.38
N LEU A 49 -12.42 1.31 13.87
CA LEU A 49 -12.30 0.13 14.72
C LEU A 49 -12.16 0.48 16.21
N GLY A 50 -13.29 0.59 16.90
CA GLY A 50 -13.32 1.05 18.30
C GLY A 50 -12.77 0.06 19.33
N SER A 51 -12.42 -1.14 18.90
CA SER A 51 -11.80 -2.19 19.73
C SER A 51 -10.30 -1.97 19.94
N ILE A 52 -9.63 -1.25 19.02
CA ILE A 52 -8.19 -1.01 19.11
C ILE A 52 -7.92 0.06 20.18
N PRO A 53 -6.95 -0.13 21.11
CA PRO A 53 -6.71 0.80 22.22
C PRO A 53 -6.42 2.26 21.83
N SER A 54 -5.87 2.50 20.64
CA SER A 54 -5.56 3.85 20.13
C SER A 54 -6.68 4.51 19.33
N ALA A 55 -7.82 3.84 19.16
CA ALA A 55 -8.87 4.26 18.25
C ALA A 55 -9.53 5.58 18.67
N GLU A 56 -9.72 6.48 17.70
CA GLU A 56 -10.49 7.72 17.85
C GLU A 56 -11.72 7.63 16.94
N ILE A 57 -12.74 6.88 17.35
CA ILE A 57 -13.90 6.61 16.48
C ILE A 57 -14.54 7.91 15.98
N ASN A 58 -14.48 8.11 14.67
CA ASN A 58 -15.00 9.29 14.00
C ASN A 58 -15.27 8.99 12.53
N PHE A 59 -16.48 8.50 12.25
CA PHE A 59 -16.90 8.13 10.88
C PHE A 59 -16.93 9.32 9.91
N GLY A 60 -17.16 10.55 10.41
CA GLY A 60 -17.08 11.76 9.61
C GLY A 60 -15.67 12.03 9.07
N LYS A 61 -14.64 11.82 9.89
CA LYS A 61 -13.24 11.86 9.45
C LYS A 61 -12.88 10.63 8.61
N ALA A 62 -13.34 9.43 8.99
CA ALA A 62 -13.05 8.19 8.27
C ALA A 62 -13.52 8.26 6.80
N ARG A 63 -14.68 8.89 6.56
CA ARG A 63 -15.22 9.15 5.22
C ARG A 63 -14.23 9.84 4.29
N MET A 64 -13.35 10.70 4.80
CA MET A 64 -12.39 11.45 3.96
C MET A 64 -11.32 10.57 3.33
N PHE A 65 -11.16 9.33 3.80
CA PHE A 65 -10.21 8.36 3.27
C PHE A 65 -10.81 7.43 2.21
N LEU A 66 -12.11 7.54 1.94
CA LEU A 66 -12.83 6.67 1.00
C LEU A 66 -13.08 7.39 -0.34
N VAL A 67 -13.13 6.63 -1.44
CA VAL A 67 -13.64 7.13 -2.72
C VAL A 67 -15.14 7.49 -2.61
N PRO A 68 -15.70 8.39 -3.47
CA PRO A 68 -17.06 8.89 -3.33
C PRO A 68 -18.14 7.81 -3.17
N ASP A 69 -18.06 6.72 -3.94
CA ASP A 69 -19.06 5.64 -3.88
C ASP A 69 -19.05 4.91 -2.52
N LEU A 70 -17.88 4.75 -1.90
CA LEU A 70 -17.76 4.18 -0.56
C LEU A 70 -18.14 5.20 0.52
N GLN A 71 -17.92 6.49 0.29
CA GLN A 71 -18.38 7.54 1.21
C GLN A 71 -19.90 7.55 1.36
N ILE A 72 -20.62 7.38 0.24
CA ILE A 72 -22.08 7.29 0.22
C ILE A 72 -22.52 6.05 1.01
N GLN A 73 -21.88 4.90 0.79
CA GLN A 73 -22.20 3.67 1.52
C GLN A 73 -21.97 3.82 3.03
N LEU A 74 -20.87 4.43 3.46
CA LEU A 74 -20.61 4.68 4.88
C LEU A 74 -21.68 5.58 5.52
N GLU A 75 -22.23 6.55 4.78
CA GLU A 75 -23.26 7.47 5.26
C GLU A 75 -24.66 6.83 5.30
N GLU A 76 -24.99 6.03 4.29
CA GLU A 76 -26.34 5.49 4.10
C GLU A 76 -26.54 4.12 4.77
N ASP A 77 -25.48 3.33 4.93
CA ASP A 77 -25.56 1.97 5.47
C ASP A 77 -24.85 1.84 6.84
N PRO A 78 -25.59 1.73 7.96
CA PRO A 78 -24.99 1.52 9.27
C PRO A 78 -24.26 0.18 9.39
N MET A 79 -24.50 -0.78 8.49
CA MET A 79 -23.80 -2.06 8.43
C MET A 79 -22.53 -2.02 7.57
N PHE A 80 -22.21 -0.89 6.91
CA PHE A 80 -21.07 -0.79 6.01
C PHE A 80 -19.75 -1.22 6.66
N ILE A 81 -19.45 -0.70 7.86
CA ILE A 81 -18.22 -1.04 8.58
C ILE A 81 -18.15 -2.54 8.92
N PRO A 82 -19.07 -3.12 9.71
CA PRO A 82 -18.96 -4.54 10.06
C PRO A 82 -18.97 -5.46 8.83
N MET A 83 -19.69 -5.10 7.77
CA MET A 83 -19.71 -5.85 6.52
C MET A 83 -18.38 -5.74 5.74
N SER A 84 -17.77 -4.56 5.70
CA SER A 84 -16.48 -4.34 5.01
C SER A 84 -15.34 -5.15 5.64
N TYR A 85 -15.41 -5.35 6.95
CA TYR A 85 -14.47 -6.17 7.71
C TYR A 85 -14.94 -7.62 7.91
N CYS A 86 -16.12 -8.00 7.41
CA CYS A 86 -16.74 -9.31 7.64
C CYS A 86 -16.76 -9.76 9.11
N MET A 87 -16.83 -8.82 10.04
CA MET A 87 -16.66 -9.09 11.46
C MET A 87 -17.87 -8.62 12.27
N GLN A 88 -18.14 -9.31 13.38
CA GLN A 88 -19.14 -8.88 14.36
C GLN A 88 -18.53 -8.11 15.54
N ASN A 89 -17.31 -8.49 15.94
CA ASN A 89 -16.51 -7.81 16.94
C ASN A 89 -15.20 -7.37 16.30
N GLY A 90 -14.66 -6.23 16.72
CA GLY A 90 -13.38 -5.75 16.21
C GLY A 90 -12.17 -6.42 16.88
N PRO A 91 -10.98 -6.33 16.27
CA PRO A 91 -9.74 -6.93 16.77
C PRO A 91 -9.16 -6.14 17.96
N ASP A 92 -8.32 -6.80 18.76
CA ASP A 92 -7.57 -6.17 19.84
C ASP A 92 -6.36 -5.38 19.31
N GLU A 93 -5.75 -5.86 18.22
CA GLU A 93 -4.63 -5.24 17.53
C GLU A 93 -4.78 -5.41 16.02
N VAL A 94 -4.23 -4.46 15.27
CA VAL A 94 -4.08 -4.57 13.81
C VAL A 94 -2.65 -4.27 13.40
N GLN A 95 -2.17 -4.96 12.36
CA GLN A 95 -0.83 -4.80 11.83
C GLN A 95 -0.86 -4.89 10.30
N ILE A 96 -0.23 -3.92 9.62
CA ILE A 96 0.07 -4.06 8.19
C ILE A 96 1.16 -5.11 8.04
N ILE A 97 0.88 -6.16 7.26
CA ILE A 97 1.80 -7.28 7.05
C ILE A 97 2.44 -7.25 5.65
N GLU A 98 1.76 -6.67 4.67
CA GLU A 98 2.24 -6.57 3.30
C GLU A 98 1.59 -5.40 2.57
N SER A 99 2.35 -4.75 1.68
CA SER A 99 1.85 -3.75 0.74
C SER A 99 2.45 -4.01 -0.64
N TYR A 100 1.64 -3.92 -1.68
CA TYR A 100 2.06 -4.17 -3.05
C TYR A 100 1.53 -3.09 -4.00
N PHE A 101 2.43 -2.44 -4.73
CA PHE A 101 2.06 -1.49 -5.78
C PHE A 101 1.82 -2.19 -7.12
N ASN A 102 0.62 -2.04 -7.67
CA ASN A 102 0.28 -2.48 -9.01
C ASN A 102 0.57 -1.35 -10.02
N GLU A 103 1.71 -1.45 -10.72
CA GLU A 103 2.13 -0.42 -11.69
C GLU A 103 1.19 -0.30 -12.90
N GLU A 104 0.60 -1.42 -13.35
CA GLU A 104 -0.29 -1.44 -14.52
C GLU A 104 -1.59 -0.69 -14.25
N MET A 105 -2.14 -0.89 -13.06
CA MET A 105 -3.43 -0.34 -12.66
C MET A 105 -3.34 0.91 -11.78
N ASN A 106 -2.11 1.27 -11.37
CA ASN A 106 -1.80 2.42 -10.54
C ASN A 106 -2.56 2.46 -9.20
N TRP A 107 -2.46 1.39 -8.41
CA TRP A 107 -3.00 1.32 -7.06
C TRP A 107 -2.06 0.56 -6.13
N VAL A 108 -2.26 0.70 -4.82
CA VAL A 108 -1.58 -0.11 -3.80
C VAL A 108 -2.61 -1.02 -3.14
N ASP A 109 -2.32 -2.31 -3.08
CA ASP A 109 -3.02 -3.23 -2.19
C ASP A 109 -2.27 -3.28 -0.85
N VAL A 110 -2.96 -2.99 0.25
CA VAL A 110 -2.42 -3.03 1.63
C VAL A 110 -3.13 -4.16 2.37
N ILE A 111 -2.35 -5.11 2.91
CA ILE A 111 -2.85 -6.26 3.65
C ILE A 111 -2.63 -6.02 5.14
N VAL A 112 -3.73 -6.11 5.88
CA VAL A 112 -3.77 -5.91 7.33
C VAL A 112 -4.26 -7.17 8.00
N GLU A 113 -3.54 -7.57 9.05
CA GLU A 113 -3.91 -8.63 9.96
C GLU A 113 -4.57 -8.02 11.21
N GLY A 114 -5.73 -8.55 11.58
CA GLY A 114 -6.40 -8.28 12.85
C GLY A 114 -6.25 -9.46 13.78
N LYS A 115 -5.86 -9.18 15.02
CA LYS A 115 -5.58 -10.19 16.03
C LYS A 115 -6.59 -10.13 17.17
N TYR A 116 -7.02 -11.30 17.66
CA TYR A 116 -8.06 -11.42 18.68
C TYR A 116 -7.63 -12.32 19.86
N GLY A 117 -7.93 -11.87 21.07
CA GLY A 117 -7.67 -12.59 22.32
C GLY A 117 -6.19 -12.90 22.51
N ASP A 118 -5.89 -14.13 22.93
CA ASP A 118 -4.52 -14.64 23.08
C ASP A 118 -3.86 -15.00 21.71
N TRP A 119 -4.24 -14.30 20.64
CA TRP A 119 -3.65 -14.44 19.30
C TRP A 119 -3.96 -15.79 18.62
N GLU A 120 -5.02 -16.48 19.05
CA GLU A 120 -5.43 -17.77 18.50
C GLU A 120 -6.31 -17.65 17.24
N TRP A 121 -6.78 -16.43 16.94
CA TRP A 121 -7.65 -16.13 15.80
C TRP A 121 -7.12 -14.88 15.10
N GLU A 122 -6.95 -15.00 13.79
CA GLU A 122 -6.49 -13.95 12.90
C GLU A 122 -7.57 -13.71 11.84
N GLU A 123 -7.78 -12.46 11.46
CA GLU A 123 -8.57 -12.12 10.28
C GLU A 123 -7.72 -11.22 9.40
N MET A 124 -7.79 -11.40 8.10
CA MET A 124 -7.02 -10.60 7.16
C MET A 124 -7.93 -9.75 6.28
N TRP A 125 -7.54 -8.51 6.07
CA TRP A 125 -8.22 -7.59 5.18
C TRP A 125 -7.25 -7.01 4.16
N LYS A 126 -7.71 -6.90 2.92
CA LYS A 126 -7.00 -6.20 1.86
C LYS A 126 -7.73 -4.90 1.53
N PHE A 127 -6.98 -3.81 1.57
CA PHE A 127 -7.42 -2.49 1.16
C PHE A 127 -6.81 -2.17 -0.18
N GLN A 128 -7.64 -1.90 -1.18
CA GLN A 128 -7.17 -1.31 -2.43
C GLN A 128 -7.21 0.21 -2.29
N VAL A 129 -6.05 0.84 -2.38
CA VAL A 129 -5.88 2.30 -2.27
C VAL A 129 -5.46 2.86 -3.62
N VAL A 130 -6.21 3.84 -4.12
CA VAL A 130 -6.00 4.46 -5.42
C VAL A 130 -5.57 5.92 -5.27
N PRO A 131 -4.69 6.44 -6.13
CA PRO A 131 -4.39 7.86 -6.18
C PRO A 131 -5.59 8.61 -6.75
N VAL A 132 -5.86 9.79 -6.22
CA VAL A 132 -6.89 10.72 -6.71
C VAL A 132 -6.28 12.06 -7.09
N GLU A 133 -7.05 12.90 -7.77
CA GLU A 133 -6.59 14.24 -8.17
C GLU A 133 -6.07 15.04 -6.96
N GLY A 134 -4.95 15.75 -7.18
CA GLY A 134 -4.28 16.51 -6.12
C GLY A 134 -3.23 15.71 -5.34
N GLY A 135 -2.91 14.47 -5.74
CA GLY A 135 -1.83 13.68 -5.15
C GLY A 135 -2.19 12.99 -3.83
N ASN A 136 -3.47 12.94 -3.49
CA ASN A 136 -3.98 12.20 -2.34
C ASN A 136 -4.25 10.74 -2.72
N TRP A 137 -4.42 9.90 -1.70
CA TRP A 137 -4.73 8.49 -1.83
C TRP A 137 -6.03 8.17 -1.09
N MET A 138 -6.85 7.30 -1.65
CA MET A 138 -8.16 6.92 -1.09
C MET A 138 -8.42 5.44 -1.24
N ILE A 139 -9.11 4.85 -0.27
CA ILE A 139 -9.56 3.47 -0.29
C ILE A 139 -10.71 3.35 -1.30
N ASN A 140 -10.49 2.51 -2.30
CA ASN A 140 -11.46 2.15 -3.34
C ASN A 140 -12.18 0.84 -3.03
N LYS A 141 -11.55 -0.05 -2.25
CA LYS A 141 -12.11 -1.36 -1.92
C LYS A 141 -11.57 -1.88 -0.59
N ILE A 142 -12.41 -2.61 0.13
CA ILE A 142 -12.05 -3.39 1.31
C ILE A 142 -12.54 -4.82 1.07
N GLU A 143 -11.65 -5.80 1.24
CA GLU A 143 -11.96 -7.22 1.07
C GLU A 143 -11.46 -8.01 2.28
N CYS A 144 -12.30 -8.92 2.78
CA CYS A 144 -11.88 -9.92 3.74
C CYS A 144 -11.20 -11.06 3.00
N LEU A 145 -10.02 -11.46 3.44
CA LEU A 145 -9.27 -12.55 2.84
C LEU A 145 -9.61 -13.86 3.56
N PRO A 146 -9.84 -14.96 2.83
CA PRO A 146 -9.99 -16.26 3.47
C PRO A 146 -8.65 -16.68 4.12
N MET A 147 -8.73 -17.19 5.35
CA MET A 147 -7.63 -17.93 5.98
C MET A 147 -7.38 -19.28 5.31
#